data_AF-A0A6P7GEH5-F1
#
_entry.id   AF-A0A6P7GEH5-F1
#
_cell.length_a   1.000
_cell.length_b   1.000
_cell.length_c   1.000
_cell.angle_alpha   90.00
_cell.angle_beta   90.00
_cell.angle_gamma   90.00
#
_symmetry.space_group_name_H-M   'P 1'
#
loop_
_entity.id
_entity.type
_entity.pdbx_description
1 polymer ?
#
loop_
_entity_poly.entity_id
_entity_poly.type
_entity_poly.pdbx_seq_one_letter_code
_entity_poly.pdbx_strand_id
1 'polypeptide(L)'
;MGRKIPGRKHRGVRDPEKQAAVRFESLKNKINAPPTNPDHQEVSKTLQRIIDLKNKVKSGELFKRNKQPKPEDKNNENKEQPKFKGKNNGNIKKGKKPFERKPEKPARKFVQLPGETDRAFVHRMNRICTETVKEAEFEDKYGVDIKRNEDGEVEEVVKRQKDELELLLKKAKKKKIKEEKDGKKKKKKKKDKPEAPRLSKWQKRKKKLDEKQQRKENVNVDEFKEYKDHVKFGEIAHAPPSLIAPRRAEKLQSAPRPGNKNLLLKSVINKKPEVGSVDLKKNKDGINKTSKVIDKKGKRKELPNSLRRQLDKQQKEIIEAYKKIKLQKYSK
;
A
#
# COMPACT_ATOMS: atom_id res chain seq x y z
N MET A 1 33.56 -4.72 17.51
CA MET A 1 33.34 -5.99 16.77
C MET A 1 31.87 -6.37 16.80
N GLY A 2 31.23 -6.65 15.65
CA GLY A 2 29.84 -7.14 15.62
C GLY A 2 29.76 -8.66 15.72
N ARG A 3 28.88 -9.21 16.57
CA ARG A 3 28.68 -10.66 16.69
C ARG A 3 28.03 -11.22 15.42
N LYS A 4 28.61 -12.27 14.82
CA LYS A 4 28.03 -12.98 13.67
C LYS A 4 26.71 -13.66 14.08
N ILE A 5 25.67 -13.48 13.28
CA ILE A 5 24.40 -14.22 13.42
C ILE A 5 24.64 -15.65 12.90
N PRO A 6 24.29 -16.70 13.67
CA PRO A 6 24.48 -18.09 13.22
C PRO A 6 23.54 -18.44 12.06
N GLY A 7 24.06 -19.18 11.09
CA GLY A 7 23.29 -19.64 9.93
C GLY A 7 22.19 -20.64 10.31
N ARG A 8 21.07 -20.60 9.59
CA ARG A 8 19.95 -21.55 9.76
C ARG A 8 20.42 -22.95 9.35
N LYS A 9 20.65 -23.84 10.32
CA LYS A 9 20.97 -25.25 10.06
C LYS A 9 19.82 -25.92 9.31
N HIS A 10 20.10 -26.46 8.13
CA HIS A 10 19.17 -27.32 7.40
C HIS A 10 19.16 -28.69 8.07
N ARG A 11 18.02 -29.11 8.63
CA ARG A 11 17.82 -30.51 9.05
C ARG A 11 17.35 -31.30 7.84
N GLY A 12 17.97 -32.45 7.59
CA GLY A 12 17.48 -33.41 6.61
C GLY A 12 16.13 -34.02 7.00
N VAL A 13 15.54 -34.78 6.10
CA VAL A 13 14.39 -35.64 6.44
C VAL A 13 14.91 -36.74 7.37
N ARG A 14 14.30 -36.92 8.55
CA ARG A 14 14.76 -37.89 9.55
C ARG A 14 14.55 -39.33 9.07
N ASP A 15 13.32 -39.62 8.66
CA ASP A 15 12.88 -40.95 8.20
C ASP A 15 12.19 -40.74 6.83
N PRO A 16 12.81 -41.13 5.69
CA PRO A 16 12.29 -40.81 4.36
C PRO A 16 10.97 -41.53 4.06
N GLU A 17 10.85 -42.80 4.48
CA GLU A 17 9.67 -43.63 4.27
C GLU A 17 8.43 -43.08 4.99
N LYS A 18 8.57 -42.61 6.23
CA LYS A 18 7.46 -41.99 6.97
C LYS A 18 7.03 -40.67 6.34
N GLN A 19 7.96 -39.91 5.76
CA GLN A 19 7.60 -38.72 4.97
C GLN A 19 6.88 -39.12 3.67
N ALA A 20 7.28 -40.22 3.01
CA ALA A 20 6.60 -40.74 1.83
C ALA A 20 5.19 -41.24 2.17
N ALA A 21 5.00 -42.01 3.25
CA ALA A 21 3.70 -42.48 3.73
C ALA A 21 2.73 -41.32 3.98
N VAL A 22 3.13 -40.34 4.81
CA VAL A 22 2.32 -39.14 5.09
C VAL A 22 2.02 -38.35 3.81
N ARG A 23 2.97 -38.31 2.85
CA ARG A 23 2.72 -37.69 1.54
C ARG A 23 1.66 -38.45 0.75
N PHE A 24 1.73 -39.79 0.67
CA PHE A 24 0.78 -40.64 -0.05
C PHE A 24 -0.62 -40.60 0.59
N GLU A 25 -0.73 -40.74 1.91
CA GLU A 25 -1.98 -40.54 2.66
C GLU A 25 -2.61 -39.19 2.34
N SER A 26 -1.80 -38.12 2.37
CA SER A 26 -2.29 -36.77 2.05
C SER A 26 -2.73 -36.62 0.59
N LEU A 27 -2.29 -37.48 -0.33
CA LEU A 27 -2.63 -37.45 -1.76
C LEU A 27 -3.83 -38.34 -2.09
N LYS A 28 -4.06 -39.41 -1.32
CA LYS A 28 -5.12 -40.43 -1.52
C LYS A 28 -6.49 -39.82 -1.83
N ASN A 29 -6.85 -38.74 -1.15
CA ASN A 29 -8.16 -38.08 -1.27
C ASN A 29 -8.11 -36.76 -2.08
N LYS A 30 -7.06 -36.51 -2.89
CA LYS A 30 -6.86 -35.23 -3.62
C LYS A 30 -6.81 -35.33 -5.14
N ILE A 31 -6.60 -36.51 -5.71
CA ILE A 31 -6.43 -36.69 -7.16
C ILE A 31 -7.32 -37.85 -7.61
N ASN A 32 -8.36 -37.54 -8.38
CA ASN A 32 -9.28 -38.49 -9.02
C ASN A 32 -9.90 -39.55 -8.08
N ALA A 33 -9.90 -39.32 -6.76
CA ALA A 33 -10.62 -40.15 -5.81
C ALA A 33 -12.14 -39.99 -5.99
N PRO A 34 -12.93 -41.08 -5.96
CA PRO A 34 -14.38 -40.98 -5.91
C PRO A 34 -14.83 -40.30 -4.61
N PRO A 35 -16.03 -39.69 -4.57
CA PRO A 35 -16.63 -39.23 -3.32
C PRO A 35 -16.76 -40.38 -2.32
N THR A 36 -16.40 -40.14 -1.04
CA THR A 36 -16.45 -41.16 0.02
C THR A 36 -17.88 -41.70 0.29
N ASN A 37 -18.90 -40.90 -0.06
CA ASN A 37 -20.31 -41.27 -0.01
C ASN A 37 -20.99 -40.57 -1.20
N PRO A 38 -21.72 -41.29 -2.09
CA PRO A 38 -22.32 -40.71 -3.28
C PRO A 38 -23.48 -39.75 -2.98
N ASP A 39 -24.26 -40.00 -1.93
CA ASP A 39 -25.48 -39.26 -1.61
C ASP A 39 -25.22 -37.98 -0.78
N HIS A 40 -24.01 -37.86 -0.22
CA HIS A 40 -23.62 -36.75 0.66
C HIS A 40 -23.03 -35.56 -0.13
N GLN A 41 -23.86 -34.55 -0.39
CA GLN A 41 -23.42 -33.30 -1.01
C GLN A 41 -22.65 -32.40 -0.01
N GLU A 42 -21.33 -32.24 -0.19
CA GLU A 42 -20.52 -31.33 0.65
C GLU A 42 -20.96 -29.86 0.55
N VAL A 43 -21.33 -29.27 1.69
CA VAL A 43 -21.64 -27.84 1.79
C VAL A 43 -20.37 -26.99 1.62
N SER A 44 -20.45 -25.91 0.83
CA SER A 44 -19.27 -25.11 0.44
C SER A 44 -18.41 -24.61 1.62
N LYS A 45 -17.08 -24.64 1.46
CA LYS A 45 -16.07 -24.28 2.48
C LYS A 45 -16.16 -22.84 2.98
N THR A 46 -16.83 -21.95 2.26
CA THR A 46 -17.17 -20.59 2.71
C THR A 46 -18.37 -20.59 3.64
N LEU A 47 -19.40 -21.39 3.35
CA LEU A 47 -20.60 -21.53 4.18
C LEU A 47 -20.30 -22.30 5.47
N GLN A 48 -19.50 -23.37 5.39
CA GLN A 48 -18.95 -24.08 6.57
C GLN A 48 -18.31 -23.11 7.58
N ARG A 49 -17.41 -22.23 7.12
CA ARG A 49 -16.78 -21.21 7.99
C ARG A 49 -17.77 -20.22 8.61
N ILE A 50 -18.88 -19.91 7.93
CA ILE A 50 -19.93 -19.02 8.45
C ILE A 50 -20.74 -19.75 9.54
N ILE A 51 -21.01 -21.05 9.38
CA ILE A 51 -21.59 -21.91 10.43
C ILE A 51 -20.62 -22.02 11.61
N ASP A 52 -19.33 -22.30 11.37
CA ASP A 52 -18.30 -22.34 12.42
C ASP A 52 -18.25 -21.05 13.24
N LEU A 53 -18.27 -19.89 12.56
CA LEU A 53 -18.27 -18.58 13.22
C LEU A 53 -19.58 -18.34 13.99
N LYS A 54 -20.74 -18.66 13.41
CA LYS A 54 -22.04 -18.57 14.10
C LYS A 54 -22.06 -19.44 15.37
N ASN A 55 -21.52 -20.65 15.29
CA ASN A 55 -21.43 -21.58 16.41
C ASN A 55 -20.44 -21.09 17.48
N LYS A 56 -19.27 -20.56 17.09
CA LYS A 56 -18.26 -20.02 18.02
C LYS A 56 -18.60 -18.65 18.62
N VAL A 57 -19.51 -17.90 17.99
CA VAL A 57 -20.24 -16.78 18.64
C VAL A 57 -21.21 -17.35 19.68
N LYS A 58 -22.05 -18.32 19.30
CA LYS A 58 -23.09 -18.91 20.18
C LYS A 58 -22.51 -19.64 21.41
N SER A 59 -21.37 -20.30 21.30
CA SER A 59 -20.66 -20.95 22.42
C SER A 59 -19.80 -19.98 23.27
N GLY A 60 -19.70 -18.71 22.85
CA GLY A 60 -18.90 -17.68 23.49
C GLY A 60 -17.38 -17.85 23.34
N GLU A 61 -16.89 -18.86 22.62
CA GLU A 61 -15.46 -19.16 22.43
C GLU A 61 -14.65 -17.97 21.92
N LEU A 62 -15.19 -17.19 20.99
CA LEU A 62 -14.51 -16.01 20.42
C LEU A 62 -14.21 -14.92 21.48
N PHE A 63 -14.87 -14.96 22.63
CA PHE A 63 -14.69 -14.03 23.75
C PHE A 63 -13.92 -14.65 24.93
N LYS A 64 -13.81 -15.99 24.99
CA LYS A 64 -13.04 -16.74 26.00
C LYS A 64 -11.54 -16.59 25.73
N ARG A 65 -10.95 -15.49 26.18
CA ARG A 65 -9.48 -15.33 26.21
C ARG A 65 -8.89 -16.28 27.26
N ASN A 66 -8.30 -17.38 26.82
CA ASN A 66 -7.49 -18.24 27.67
C ASN A 66 -6.38 -17.39 28.33
N LYS A 67 -6.55 -17.10 29.62
CA LYS A 67 -5.48 -16.55 30.45
C LYS A 67 -4.45 -17.66 30.61
N GLN A 68 -3.35 -17.56 29.87
CA GLN A 68 -2.15 -18.32 30.22
C GLN A 68 -1.77 -17.91 31.65
N PRO A 69 -1.63 -18.85 32.60
CA PRO A 69 -1.16 -18.52 33.93
C PRO A 69 0.24 -17.92 33.81
N LYS A 70 0.49 -16.83 34.52
CA LYS A 70 1.85 -16.37 34.77
C LYS A 70 2.43 -17.19 35.92
N PRO A 71 3.76 -17.40 35.98
CA PRO A 71 4.38 -17.80 37.24
C PRO A 71 4.03 -16.78 38.32
N GLU A 72 3.82 -17.28 39.54
CA GLU A 72 3.43 -16.46 40.69
C GLU A 72 4.68 -15.95 41.41
N ASP A 73 4.98 -14.67 41.23
CA ASP A 73 5.91 -13.95 42.09
C ASP A 73 5.28 -13.83 43.48
N LYS A 74 5.60 -14.76 44.39
CA LYS A 74 5.23 -14.68 45.80
C LYS A 74 5.96 -13.49 46.43
N ASN A 75 5.25 -12.38 46.65
CA ASN A 75 5.33 -11.50 47.82
C ASN A 75 4.54 -10.19 47.55
N ASN A 76 3.41 -10.02 48.25
CA ASN A 76 3.11 -8.86 49.09
C ASN A 76 1.65 -8.91 49.53
N GLU A 77 1.44 -8.96 50.84
CA GLU A 77 0.15 -8.90 51.48
C GLU A 77 -0.34 -7.44 51.63
N ASN A 78 -1.59 -7.29 52.08
CA ASN A 78 -2.13 -6.09 52.73
C ASN A 78 -2.07 -4.76 51.94
N LYS A 79 -3.17 -4.48 51.22
CA LYS A 79 -3.98 -3.27 51.50
C LYS A 79 -5.38 -3.36 50.91
N GLU A 80 -6.38 -3.30 51.78
CA GLU A 80 -7.80 -3.35 51.44
C GLU A 80 -8.31 -1.96 51.01
N GLN A 81 -9.03 -1.88 49.89
CA GLN A 81 -10.07 -0.86 49.65
C GLN A 81 -11.10 -1.41 48.64
N PRO A 82 -12.42 -1.19 48.84
CA PRO A 82 -13.46 -1.73 47.97
C PRO A 82 -13.54 -0.99 46.63
N LYS A 83 -13.14 -1.64 45.54
CA LYS A 83 -13.20 -1.05 44.19
C LYS A 83 -14.57 -1.21 43.54
N PHE A 84 -15.31 -0.11 43.51
CA PHE A 84 -16.58 0.06 42.79
C PHE A 84 -16.46 -0.40 41.32
N LYS A 85 -17.28 -1.37 40.89
CA LYS A 85 -17.12 -2.06 39.58
C LYS A 85 -17.71 -1.28 38.39
N GLY A 86 -17.22 -0.06 38.17
CA GLY A 86 -17.49 0.69 36.93
C GLY A 86 -16.90 0.00 35.70
N LYS A 87 -17.75 -0.54 34.82
CA LYS A 87 -17.36 -1.29 33.60
C LYS A 87 -16.89 -0.38 32.45
N ASN A 88 -15.81 0.38 32.63
CA ASN A 88 -15.22 1.17 31.54
C ASN A 88 -14.14 0.40 30.77
N ASN A 89 -14.35 0.24 29.46
CA ASN A 89 -13.45 -0.45 28.54
C ASN A 89 -12.26 0.43 28.18
N GLY A 90 -11.02 -0.09 28.22
CA GLY A 90 -9.89 0.71 27.72
C GLY A 90 -8.47 0.17 27.79
N ASN A 91 -8.19 -0.94 28.48
CA ASN A 91 -6.78 -1.27 28.81
C ASN A 91 -5.92 -1.74 27.62
N ILE A 92 -5.18 -0.76 27.11
CA ILE A 92 -4.11 -0.74 26.11
C ILE A 92 -3.13 -1.92 26.22
N LYS A 93 -2.70 -2.43 25.06
CA LYS A 93 -1.59 -3.39 24.96
C LYS A 93 -0.27 -2.74 25.38
N LYS A 94 0.25 -3.05 26.58
CA LYS A 94 1.66 -2.79 26.93
C LYS A 94 2.54 -3.56 25.92
N GLY A 95 3.45 -2.86 25.23
CA GLY A 95 4.20 -3.43 24.08
C GLY A 95 4.64 -2.41 23.02
N LYS A 96 4.21 -1.16 23.15
CA LYS A 96 4.89 0.03 22.63
C LYS A 96 5.03 1.02 23.79
N LYS A 97 5.95 1.99 23.72
CA LYS A 97 5.86 3.16 24.60
C LYS A 97 4.45 3.74 24.45
N PRO A 98 3.75 4.15 25.52
CA PRO A 98 2.48 4.81 25.37
C PRO A 98 2.70 6.04 24.49
N PHE A 99 1.92 6.16 23.40
CA PHE A 99 1.85 7.42 22.70
C PHE A 99 1.18 8.38 23.67
N GLU A 100 1.93 9.35 24.18
CA GLU A 100 1.48 10.29 25.20
C GLU A 100 0.20 10.96 24.70
N ARG A 101 -0.92 10.57 25.30
CA ARG A 101 -2.21 11.19 25.01
C ARG A 101 -2.13 12.58 25.63
N LYS A 102 -2.44 13.59 24.84
CA LYS A 102 -2.58 14.96 25.33
C LYS A 102 -3.56 14.93 26.50
N PRO A 103 -3.28 15.63 27.62
CA PRO A 103 -4.14 15.59 28.80
C PRO A 103 -5.56 15.95 28.38
N GLU A 104 -6.53 15.12 28.77
CA GLU A 104 -7.93 15.33 28.43
C GLU A 104 -8.41 16.57 29.19
N LYS A 105 -8.95 17.57 28.48
CA LYS A 105 -9.48 18.81 29.09
C LYS A 105 -10.55 18.45 30.14
N PRO A 106 -10.67 19.21 31.25
CA PRO A 106 -11.73 18.99 32.24
C PRO A 106 -13.10 19.03 31.56
N ALA A 107 -13.88 17.97 31.73
CA ALA A 107 -15.20 17.87 31.13
C ALA A 107 -16.19 18.75 31.90
N ARG A 108 -16.82 19.72 31.21
CA ARG A 108 -17.86 20.57 31.79
C ARG A 108 -19.01 19.71 32.34
N LYS A 109 -19.34 19.90 33.63
CA LYS A 109 -20.44 19.22 34.32
C LYS A 109 -21.75 19.87 33.89
N PHE A 110 -22.65 19.13 33.24
CA PHE A 110 -23.97 19.63 32.83
C PHE A 110 -25.00 19.34 33.94
N VAL A 111 -25.33 20.37 34.71
CA VAL A 111 -26.40 20.36 35.72
C VAL A 111 -27.41 21.47 35.36
N GLN A 112 -28.69 21.25 35.65
CA GLN A 112 -29.72 22.29 35.54
C GLN A 112 -29.50 23.37 36.60
N LEU A 113 -29.73 24.64 36.25
CA LEU A 113 -29.72 25.73 37.23
C LEU A 113 -31.07 25.82 37.96
N PRO A 114 -31.10 26.29 39.22
CA PRO A 114 -32.36 26.54 39.92
C PRO A 114 -33.21 27.54 39.12
N GLY A 115 -34.48 27.18 38.87
CA GLY A 115 -35.41 27.97 38.05
C GLY A 115 -35.26 27.80 36.53
N GLU A 116 -34.35 26.96 36.05
CA GLU A 116 -34.20 26.66 34.62
C GLU A 116 -35.22 25.61 34.13
N THR A 117 -35.86 25.86 32.99
CA THR A 117 -36.74 24.86 32.34
C THR A 117 -35.91 23.84 31.54
N ASP A 118 -36.39 22.59 31.41
CA ASP A 118 -35.73 21.54 30.63
C ASP A 118 -35.34 22.00 29.21
N ARG A 119 -36.22 22.76 28.55
CA ARG A 119 -35.97 23.31 27.21
C ARG A 119 -34.83 24.33 27.21
N ALA A 120 -34.75 25.20 28.23
CA ALA A 120 -33.64 26.15 28.37
C ALA A 120 -32.32 25.41 28.65
N PHE A 121 -32.34 24.41 29.53
CA PHE A 121 -31.18 23.56 29.82
C PHE A 121 -30.64 22.84 28.58
N VAL A 122 -31.51 22.20 27.80
CA VAL A 122 -31.12 21.54 26.55
C VAL A 122 -30.58 22.55 25.53
N HIS A 123 -31.16 23.75 25.43
CA HIS A 123 -30.60 24.83 24.61
C HIS A 123 -29.21 25.30 25.10
N ARG A 124 -28.99 25.46 26.40
CA ARG A 124 -27.68 25.82 26.97
C ARG A 124 -26.64 24.72 26.70
N MET A 125 -27.00 23.46 26.93
CA MET A 125 -26.13 22.31 26.66
C MET A 125 -25.72 22.27 25.18
N ASN A 126 -26.70 22.38 24.26
CA ASN A 126 -26.44 22.41 22.82
C ASN A 126 -25.54 23.60 22.43
N ARG A 127 -25.80 24.80 22.98
CA ARG A 127 -24.96 25.98 22.76
C ARG A 127 -23.51 25.71 23.19
N ILE A 128 -23.30 25.24 24.41
CA ILE A 128 -21.98 24.89 24.96
C ILE A 128 -21.27 23.85 24.08
N CYS A 129 -21.97 22.82 23.60
CA CYS A 129 -21.41 21.85 22.66
C CYS A 129 -20.97 22.50 21.34
N THR A 130 -21.74 23.44 20.77
CA THR A 130 -21.28 24.16 19.56
C THR A 130 -20.09 25.09 19.83
N GLU A 131 -19.99 25.64 21.04
CA GLU A 131 -18.85 26.48 21.46
C GLU A 131 -17.57 25.65 21.60
N THR A 132 -17.63 24.47 22.24
CA THR A 132 -16.47 23.57 22.36
C THR A 132 -16.01 22.96 21.02
N VAL A 133 -16.92 22.76 20.06
CA VAL A 133 -16.55 22.36 18.69
C VAL A 133 -15.83 23.49 17.96
N LYS A 134 -16.36 24.72 17.99
CA LYS A 134 -15.72 25.90 17.36
C LYS A 134 -14.35 26.22 17.98
N GLU A 135 -14.21 26.01 19.29
CA GLU A 135 -12.95 26.11 20.00
C GLU A 135 -11.92 25.09 19.50
N ALA A 136 -12.28 23.80 19.39
CA ALA A 136 -11.38 22.78 18.84
C ALA A 136 -10.98 23.07 17.39
N GLU A 137 -11.89 23.59 16.57
CA GLU A 137 -11.58 24.06 15.21
C GLU A 137 -10.61 25.26 15.21
N PHE A 138 -10.74 26.18 16.17
CA PHE A 138 -9.81 27.30 16.36
C PHE A 138 -8.41 26.81 16.79
N GLU A 139 -8.34 25.92 17.77
CA GLU A 139 -7.09 25.30 18.25
C GLU A 139 -6.29 24.63 17.13
N ASP A 140 -6.95 23.81 16.30
CA ASP A 140 -6.33 23.13 15.16
C ASP A 140 -5.96 24.11 14.02
N LYS A 141 -6.77 25.16 13.80
CA LYS A 141 -6.52 26.19 12.77
C LYS A 141 -5.31 27.06 13.09
N TYR A 142 -5.12 27.44 14.35
CA TYR A 142 -4.04 28.35 14.78
C TYR A 142 -2.83 27.62 15.39
N GLY A 143 -2.97 26.35 15.80
CA GLY A 143 -1.89 25.59 16.44
C GLY A 143 -1.69 26.03 17.89
N VAL A 144 -2.78 26.03 18.65
CA VAL A 144 -2.91 26.61 19.99
C VAL A 144 -3.71 25.65 20.88
N ASP A 145 -3.44 25.63 22.17
CA ASP A 145 -4.21 24.93 23.20
C ASP A 145 -4.80 25.97 24.17
N ILE A 146 -6.13 25.99 24.28
CA ILE A 146 -6.91 26.88 25.14
C ILE A 146 -7.13 26.15 26.47
N LYS A 147 -6.55 26.69 27.55
CA LYS A 147 -6.79 26.21 28.93
C LYS A 147 -8.10 26.77 29.46
N ARG A 148 -8.74 26.03 30.37
CA ARG A 148 -9.93 26.45 31.10
C ARG A 148 -9.91 26.00 32.55
N ASN A 149 -10.48 26.83 33.41
CA ASN A 149 -10.81 26.49 34.78
C ASN A 149 -12.02 25.53 34.86
N GLU A 150 -12.27 25.00 36.07
CA GLU A 150 -13.37 24.05 36.32
C GLU A 150 -14.75 24.65 36.01
N ASP A 151 -14.93 25.95 36.27
CA ASP A 151 -16.12 26.75 35.94
C ASP A 151 -16.28 27.00 34.43
N GLY A 152 -15.23 26.69 33.65
CA GLY A 152 -15.24 26.74 32.20
C GLY A 152 -14.85 28.08 31.58
N GLU A 153 -14.40 29.06 32.37
CA GLU A 153 -13.74 30.28 31.87
C GLU A 153 -12.38 29.96 31.23
N VAL A 154 -11.91 30.83 30.32
CA VAL A 154 -10.65 30.65 29.59
C VAL A 154 -9.52 31.38 30.32
N GLU A 155 -8.53 30.63 30.81
CA GLU A 155 -7.36 31.19 31.51
C GLU A 155 -6.28 31.67 30.54
N GLU A 156 -5.85 30.79 29.64
CA GLU A 156 -4.61 30.96 28.89
C GLU A 156 -4.72 30.33 27.50
N VAL A 157 -4.04 30.95 26.53
CA VAL A 157 -4.09 30.60 25.10
C VAL A 157 -2.68 30.23 24.66
N VAL A 158 -2.28 28.97 24.94
CA VAL A 158 -0.90 28.49 24.86
C VAL A 158 -0.56 28.01 23.44
N LYS A 159 0.62 28.35 22.92
CA LYS A 159 1.07 27.87 21.60
C LYS A 159 1.39 26.37 21.64
N ARG A 160 0.60 25.56 20.92
CA ARG A 160 0.74 24.10 20.87
C ARG A 160 2.13 23.69 20.37
N GLN A 161 2.77 22.77 21.10
CA GLN A 161 4.02 22.17 20.63
C GLN A 161 3.77 21.32 19.38
N LYS A 162 4.71 21.34 18.42
CA LYS A 162 4.50 20.75 17.10
C LYS A 162 4.88 19.28 17.11
N ASP A 163 3.88 18.41 17.12
CA ASP A 163 4.03 16.96 17.05
C ASP A 163 5.05 16.55 15.97
N GLU A 164 5.93 15.59 16.25
CA GLU A 164 6.98 15.16 15.31
C GLU A 164 6.41 14.75 13.94
N LEU A 165 5.22 14.14 13.96
CA LEU A 165 4.47 13.76 12.76
C LEU A 165 4.02 14.97 11.94
N GLU A 166 3.59 16.07 12.58
CA GLU A 166 3.25 17.33 11.89
C GLU A 166 4.49 17.94 11.26
N LEU A 167 5.61 17.98 11.99
CA LEU A 167 6.90 18.43 11.48
C LEU A 167 7.39 17.58 10.29
N LEU A 168 7.24 16.24 10.34
CA LEU A 168 7.58 15.33 9.25
C LEU A 168 6.65 15.53 8.04
N LEU A 169 5.34 15.67 8.24
CA LEU A 169 4.39 15.98 7.17
C LEU A 169 4.67 17.35 6.52
N LYS A 170 5.05 18.37 7.32
CA LYS A 170 5.42 19.71 6.86
C LYS A 170 6.74 19.69 6.09
N LYS A 171 7.75 18.93 6.55
CA LYS A 171 9.01 18.65 5.83
C LYS A 171 8.73 17.90 4.51
N ALA A 172 7.86 16.89 4.50
CA ALA A 172 7.49 16.14 3.30
C ALA A 172 6.74 17.02 2.28
N LYS A 173 5.73 17.81 2.71
CA LYS A 173 5.04 18.81 1.89
C LYS A 173 6.05 19.82 1.30
N LYS A 174 6.99 20.34 2.09
CA LYS A 174 8.06 21.24 1.61
C LYS A 174 8.99 20.57 0.58
N LYS A 175 9.32 19.28 0.70
CA LYS A 175 10.07 18.52 -0.32
C LYS A 175 9.28 18.37 -1.63
N LYS A 176 7.98 18.05 -1.56
CA LYS A 176 7.09 18.06 -2.75
C LYS A 176 7.14 19.44 -3.44
N ILE A 177 7.11 20.51 -2.63
CA ILE A 177 7.12 21.91 -3.09
C ILE A 177 8.53 22.39 -3.56
N LYS A 178 9.53 21.48 -3.67
CA LYS A 178 10.88 21.75 -4.22
C LYS A 178 11.19 20.97 -5.50
N GLU A 179 11.27 19.63 -5.46
CA GLU A 179 11.67 18.75 -6.59
C GLU A 179 11.00 19.10 -7.93
N GLU A 180 9.78 19.59 -7.79
CA GLU A 180 8.80 19.87 -8.81
C GLU A 180 8.97 21.29 -9.43
N LYS A 181 9.55 22.25 -8.69
CA LYS A 181 10.04 23.55 -9.22
C LYS A 181 11.18 23.29 -10.19
N ASP A 182 12.08 22.40 -9.82
CA ASP A 182 13.28 22.07 -10.60
C ASP A 182 12.92 21.21 -11.81
N GLY A 183 11.92 20.33 -11.67
CA GLY A 183 11.25 19.64 -12.77
C GLY A 183 10.69 20.58 -13.85
N LYS A 184 10.12 21.74 -13.48
CA LYS A 184 9.70 22.76 -14.46
C LYS A 184 10.89 23.54 -15.03
N LYS A 185 11.85 23.98 -14.20
CA LYS A 185 13.01 24.77 -14.66
C LYS A 185 13.78 24.04 -15.78
N LYS A 186 13.95 22.71 -15.67
CA LYS A 186 14.57 21.87 -16.71
C LYS A 186 13.81 21.82 -18.04
N LYS A 187 12.52 22.17 -18.10
CA LYS A 187 11.77 22.32 -19.37
C LYS A 187 11.92 23.69 -20.04
N LYS A 188 12.24 24.78 -19.31
CA LYS A 188 12.45 26.10 -19.93
C LYS A 188 13.87 26.28 -20.49
N LYS A 189 14.92 25.80 -19.81
CA LYS A 189 16.34 25.91 -20.25
C LYS A 189 16.73 25.10 -21.52
N LYS A 190 15.76 24.77 -22.38
CA LYS A 190 15.98 24.08 -23.66
C LYS A 190 15.68 24.92 -24.91
N LYS A 191 15.30 26.20 -24.76
CA LYS A 191 15.11 27.12 -25.90
C LYS A 191 16.35 27.93 -26.28
N ASP A 192 17.25 28.17 -25.32
CA ASP A 192 18.18 29.30 -25.38
C ASP A 192 19.64 28.83 -25.53
N LYS A 193 19.91 28.07 -26.61
CA LYS A 193 21.24 27.78 -27.15
C LYS A 193 21.16 27.69 -28.69
N PRO A 194 22.21 28.07 -29.44
CA PRO A 194 22.20 27.92 -30.90
C PRO A 194 22.14 26.44 -31.26
N GLU A 195 21.01 25.99 -31.81
CA GLU A 195 20.90 24.66 -32.41
C GLU A 195 21.57 24.66 -33.79
N ALA A 196 22.32 23.60 -34.09
CA ALA A 196 22.98 23.40 -35.38
C ALA A 196 22.00 23.54 -36.57
N PRO A 197 22.47 24.00 -37.75
CA PRO A 197 21.61 24.32 -38.90
C PRO A 197 20.67 23.17 -39.26
N ARG A 198 19.36 23.44 -39.17
CA ARG A 198 18.32 22.42 -39.32
C ARG A 198 18.19 22.03 -40.79
N LEU A 199 18.75 20.87 -41.15
CA LEU A 199 18.76 20.27 -42.50
C LEU A 199 17.51 20.58 -43.33
N SER A 200 17.72 21.02 -44.58
CA SER A 200 16.67 21.37 -45.54
C SER A 200 15.72 20.20 -45.84
N LYS A 201 14.51 20.50 -46.34
CA LYS A 201 13.55 19.48 -46.82
C LYS A 201 14.18 18.53 -47.86
N TRP A 202 15.07 19.05 -48.71
CA TRP A 202 15.79 18.26 -49.71
C TRP A 202 16.84 17.32 -49.09
N GLN A 203 17.69 17.84 -48.20
CA GLN A 203 18.69 17.04 -47.46
C GLN A 203 18.03 15.92 -46.64
N LYS A 204 16.86 16.19 -46.04
CA LYS A 204 16.04 15.20 -45.33
C LYS A 204 15.43 14.14 -46.26
N ARG A 205 15.11 14.48 -47.52
CA ARG A 205 14.70 13.49 -48.54
C ARG A 205 15.89 12.62 -48.95
N LYS A 206 17.05 13.20 -49.25
CA LYS A 206 18.27 12.45 -49.63
C LYS A 206 18.65 11.45 -48.54
N LYS A 207 18.85 11.89 -47.30
CA LYS A 207 19.19 11.02 -46.17
C LYS A 207 18.20 9.85 -45.95
N LYS A 208 16.91 10.04 -46.27
CA LYS A 208 15.89 8.99 -46.18
C LYS A 208 15.89 8.01 -47.36
N LEU A 209 16.44 8.39 -48.52
CA LEU A 209 16.75 7.46 -49.61
C LEU A 209 17.99 6.63 -49.26
N ASP A 210 19.07 7.28 -48.82
CA ASP A 210 20.31 6.64 -48.41
C ASP A 210 20.04 5.57 -47.30
N GLU A 211 19.29 5.95 -46.26
CA GLU A 211 18.82 5.05 -45.18
C GLU A 211 17.96 3.87 -45.69
N LYS A 212 17.22 4.05 -46.81
CA LYS A 212 16.41 3.00 -47.43
C LYS A 212 17.24 2.06 -48.32
N GLN A 213 18.37 2.52 -48.87
CA GLN A 213 19.32 1.68 -49.62
C GLN A 213 20.11 0.79 -48.67
N GLN A 214 20.76 1.37 -47.66
CA GLN A 214 21.47 0.62 -46.62
C GLN A 214 20.59 -0.44 -45.93
N ARG A 215 19.30 -0.12 -45.70
CA ARG A 215 18.36 -1.09 -45.12
C ARG A 215 17.94 -2.22 -46.06
N LYS A 216 18.14 -2.11 -47.38
CA LYS A 216 18.00 -3.23 -48.32
C LYS A 216 19.26 -4.10 -48.32
N GLU A 217 20.43 -3.46 -48.37
CA GLU A 217 21.74 -4.14 -48.34
C GLU A 217 21.85 -5.01 -47.08
N ASN A 218 21.55 -4.45 -45.90
CA ASN A 218 21.53 -5.16 -44.62
C ASN A 218 20.45 -6.26 -44.48
N VAL A 219 19.61 -6.49 -45.49
CA VAL A 219 18.65 -7.61 -45.53
C VAL A 219 19.09 -8.72 -46.50
N ASN A 220 20.04 -8.42 -47.41
CA ASN A 220 20.64 -9.42 -48.30
C ASN A 220 21.97 -9.99 -47.76
N VAL A 221 22.55 -9.40 -46.71
CA VAL A 221 23.69 -9.99 -45.99
C VAL A 221 23.17 -11.11 -45.08
N ASP A 222 23.33 -12.35 -45.56
CA ASP A 222 22.94 -13.57 -44.86
C ASP A 222 23.93 -13.89 -43.73
N GLU A 223 23.63 -13.35 -42.55
CA GLU A 223 24.49 -13.25 -41.34
C GLU A 223 25.12 -14.58 -40.89
N PHE A 224 24.54 -15.73 -41.30
CA PHE A 224 25.06 -17.06 -40.99
C PHE A 224 26.22 -17.54 -41.87
N LYS A 225 26.59 -16.83 -42.94
CA LYS A 225 27.68 -17.25 -43.84
C LYS A 225 29.07 -17.19 -43.20
N GLU A 226 29.27 -16.31 -42.22
CA GLU A 226 30.56 -16.14 -41.52
C GLU A 226 30.73 -17.10 -40.33
N TYR A 227 29.68 -17.83 -39.93
CA TYR A 227 29.65 -18.70 -38.75
C TYR A 227 29.61 -20.20 -39.11
N LYS A 228 30.58 -20.66 -39.92
CA LYS A 228 30.73 -22.08 -40.28
C LYS A 228 32.10 -22.64 -39.89
N ASP A 229 32.14 -23.39 -38.79
CA ASP A 229 33.29 -24.26 -38.49
C ASP A 229 33.43 -25.37 -39.55
N HIS A 230 34.65 -25.87 -39.75
CA HIS A 230 34.97 -26.97 -40.67
C HIS A 230 35.74 -28.06 -39.92
N VAL A 231 35.01 -29.01 -39.34
CA VAL A 231 35.55 -30.19 -38.66
C VAL A 231 36.02 -31.21 -39.70
N LYS A 232 37.21 -31.79 -39.53
CA LYS A 232 37.76 -32.80 -40.42
C LYS A 232 37.36 -34.21 -40.00
N PHE A 233 37.16 -35.09 -40.98
CA PHE A 233 36.79 -36.47 -40.72
C PHE A 233 37.94 -37.20 -39.98
N GLY A 234 37.65 -37.70 -38.79
CA GLY A 234 38.64 -38.31 -37.88
C GLY A 234 38.90 -37.53 -36.58
N GLU A 235 38.42 -36.29 -36.43
CA GLU A 235 38.50 -35.58 -35.15
C GLU A 235 37.55 -36.19 -34.09
N ILE A 236 38.10 -36.60 -32.95
CA ILE A 236 37.35 -37.15 -31.81
C ILE A 236 37.20 -36.08 -30.72
N ALA A 237 35.97 -35.68 -30.43
CA ALA A 237 35.67 -34.65 -29.44
C ALA A 237 35.87 -35.16 -27.99
N HIS A 238 36.98 -34.81 -27.36
CA HIS A 238 37.34 -35.28 -26.01
C HIS A 238 36.39 -34.82 -24.88
N ALA A 239 35.70 -33.70 -25.02
CA ALA A 239 34.71 -33.21 -24.04
C ALA A 239 33.72 -32.22 -24.67
N PRO A 240 32.47 -32.11 -24.17
CA PRO A 240 31.53 -31.09 -24.62
C PRO A 240 31.95 -29.68 -24.15
N PRO A 241 31.66 -28.61 -24.93
CA PRO A 241 32.10 -27.26 -24.61
C PRO A 241 31.38 -26.68 -23.38
N SER A 242 32.15 -26.10 -22.46
CA SER A 242 31.60 -25.47 -21.24
C SER A 242 30.97 -24.11 -21.53
N LEU A 243 29.70 -23.92 -21.19
CA LEU A 243 28.95 -22.69 -21.46
C LEU A 243 29.31 -21.55 -20.48
N ILE A 244 30.30 -20.73 -20.84
CA ILE A 244 30.69 -19.54 -20.08
C ILE A 244 30.12 -18.28 -20.74
N ALA A 245 29.26 -17.55 -20.02
CA ALA A 245 28.66 -16.31 -20.54
C ALA A 245 29.74 -15.20 -20.70
N PRO A 246 29.83 -14.53 -21.87
CA PRO A 246 30.91 -13.60 -22.14
C PRO A 246 30.84 -12.33 -21.27
N ARG A 247 32.01 -11.73 -21.01
CA ARG A 247 32.23 -10.65 -20.01
C ARG A 247 31.38 -9.38 -20.21
N ARG A 248 30.74 -9.22 -21.38
CA ARG A 248 29.85 -8.09 -21.73
C ARG A 248 28.39 -8.48 -22.06
N ALA A 249 27.98 -9.74 -21.82
CA ALA A 249 26.58 -10.15 -22.02
C ALA A 249 25.61 -9.38 -21.10
N GLU A 250 24.43 -9.01 -21.61
CA GLU A 250 23.41 -8.30 -20.83
C GLU A 250 22.81 -9.19 -19.74
N LYS A 251 23.20 -8.93 -18.48
CA LYS A 251 22.63 -9.60 -17.31
C LYS A 251 21.21 -9.07 -17.06
N LEU A 252 20.20 -9.82 -17.50
CA LEU A 252 18.76 -9.52 -17.33
C LEU A 252 18.38 -9.32 -15.84
N GLN A 253 18.50 -8.08 -15.37
CA GLN A 253 18.01 -7.63 -14.06
C GLN A 253 16.48 -7.57 -14.09
N SER A 254 15.83 -8.71 -13.83
CA SER A 254 14.38 -8.77 -13.63
C SER A 254 13.98 -7.84 -12.46
N ALA A 255 13.01 -6.96 -12.72
CA ALA A 255 12.52 -5.88 -11.87
C ALA A 255 13.54 -4.74 -11.54
N PRO A 256 13.20 -3.46 -11.81
CA PRO A 256 14.13 -2.34 -11.63
C PRO A 256 14.35 -1.94 -10.16
N ARG A 257 15.64 -1.77 -9.82
CA ARG A 257 16.20 -1.35 -8.52
C ARG A 257 15.54 -0.06 -7.97
N PRO A 258 15.49 0.15 -6.64
CA PRO A 258 14.59 1.12 -6.00
C PRO A 258 14.90 2.62 -6.21
N GLY A 259 15.97 3.00 -6.91
CA GLY A 259 16.32 4.42 -7.16
C GLY A 259 15.60 5.12 -8.33
N ASN A 260 15.19 4.38 -9.36
CA ASN A 260 14.94 4.97 -10.69
C ASN A 260 13.47 5.29 -11.02
N LYS A 261 12.60 5.51 -10.01
CA LYS A 261 11.14 5.66 -10.22
C LYS A 261 10.68 7.12 -10.09
N ASN A 262 9.91 7.60 -11.07
CA ASN A 262 9.44 8.99 -11.11
C ASN A 262 8.26 9.21 -10.14
N LEU A 263 8.53 9.88 -9.01
CA LEU A 263 7.55 10.12 -7.96
C LEU A 263 6.56 11.25 -8.29
N LEU A 264 5.45 11.25 -7.54
CA LEU A 264 4.38 12.27 -7.58
C LEU A 264 4.93 13.72 -7.51
N LEU A 265 6.05 13.90 -6.80
CA LEU A 265 6.80 15.15 -6.59
C LEU A 265 7.45 15.74 -7.87
N LYS A 266 7.13 15.21 -9.05
CA LYS A 266 7.50 15.78 -10.36
C LYS A 266 6.29 16.37 -11.12
N SER A 267 5.11 16.48 -10.49
CA SER A 267 3.84 16.82 -11.17
C SER A 267 3.21 18.18 -10.80
N VAL A 268 2.90 18.46 -9.54
CA VAL A 268 2.01 19.56 -9.10
C VAL A 268 2.53 20.96 -9.44
N ILE A 269 3.79 21.31 -9.17
CA ILE A 269 4.38 22.61 -9.51
C ILE A 269 4.54 22.83 -11.01
N ASN A 270 4.26 21.87 -11.90
CA ASN A 270 4.25 22.17 -13.33
C ASN A 270 3.19 23.24 -13.76
N LYS A 271 2.37 23.79 -12.83
CA LYS A 271 1.54 24.99 -13.03
C LYS A 271 2.12 26.29 -12.42
N LYS A 272 1.93 27.43 -13.10
CA LYS A 272 2.10 28.84 -12.66
C LYS A 272 1.08 29.69 -13.48
N PRO A 273 0.65 30.89 -13.02
CA PRO A 273 -0.77 31.23 -13.09
C PRO A 273 -1.13 32.71 -13.41
N GLU A 274 -1.88 32.94 -14.49
CA GLU A 274 -2.20 34.25 -15.08
C GLU A 274 -3.44 34.07 -16.02
N VAL A 275 -4.67 34.67 -15.99
CA VAL A 275 -5.52 35.58 -15.15
C VAL A 275 -5.69 37.09 -15.48
N GLY A 276 -6.97 37.51 -15.54
CA GLY A 276 -7.56 38.85 -15.36
C GLY A 276 -9.09 38.80 -15.65
N SER A 277 -10.01 39.36 -14.86
CA SER A 277 -9.97 39.99 -13.52
C SER A 277 -11.24 39.61 -12.73
N VAL A 278 -11.31 39.71 -11.40
CA VAL A 278 -10.25 39.97 -10.41
C VAL A 278 -9.49 38.66 -10.10
N ASP A 279 -8.26 38.74 -9.60
CA ASP A 279 -7.55 37.62 -8.97
C ASP A 279 -8.43 36.93 -7.89
N LEU A 280 -8.42 35.61 -7.67
CA LEU A 280 -7.26 34.71 -7.61
C LEU A 280 -7.53 33.27 -8.08
N LYS A 281 -6.68 32.85 -9.01
CA LYS A 281 -6.06 31.52 -9.16
C LYS A 281 -6.14 30.61 -7.90
N LYS A 282 -6.87 29.47 -7.93
CA LYS A 282 -6.37 28.10 -7.57
C LYS A 282 -7.43 26.99 -7.44
N ASN A 283 -7.02 25.81 -7.95
CA ASN A 283 -7.25 24.47 -7.40
C ASN A 283 -8.63 23.80 -7.43
N LYS A 284 -8.55 22.47 -7.44
CA LYS A 284 -9.62 21.49 -7.27
C LYS A 284 -9.93 21.25 -5.78
N ASP A 285 -10.86 20.32 -5.55
CA ASP A 285 -10.97 19.41 -4.40
C ASP A 285 -11.86 19.86 -3.22
N GLY A 286 -13.13 20.19 -3.54
CA GLY A 286 -14.30 19.89 -2.70
C GLY A 286 -15.20 18.89 -3.45
N ILE A 287 -15.08 17.56 -3.27
CA ILE A 287 -15.60 16.74 -2.17
C ILE A 287 -17.16 16.77 -2.05
N ASN A 288 -17.89 17.06 -3.12
CA ASN A 288 -19.29 16.64 -3.24
C ASN A 288 -19.38 15.12 -3.50
N LYS A 289 -19.23 14.33 -2.43
CA LYS A 289 -19.38 12.86 -2.43
C LYS A 289 -20.86 12.44 -2.55
N THR A 290 -21.47 12.66 -3.72
CA THR A 290 -22.64 11.85 -4.08
C THR A 290 -22.14 10.48 -4.55
N SER A 291 -22.38 9.44 -3.76
CA SER A 291 -22.04 8.06 -4.12
C SER A 291 -23.02 7.52 -5.16
N LYS A 292 -22.96 8.07 -6.39
CA LYS A 292 -23.70 7.54 -7.53
C LYS A 292 -23.33 6.07 -7.69
N VAL A 293 -24.34 5.20 -7.61
CA VAL A 293 -24.18 3.77 -7.90
C VAL A 293 -23.82 3.66 -9.38
N ILE A 294 -22.55 3.36 -9.66
CA ILE A 294 -22.07 3.22 -11.04
C ILE A 294 -22.50 1.85 -11.52
N ASP A 295 -23.47 1.80 -12.43
CA ASP A 295 -23.89 0.57 -13.07
C ASP A 295 -22.73 -0.12 -13.79
N LYS A 296 -22.50 -1.37 -13.41
CA LYS A 296 -21.45 -2.24 -13.96
C LYS A 296 -21.95 -3.08 -15.14
N LYS A 297 -23.24 -3.01 -15.44
CA LYS A 297 -23.89 -3.59 -16.62
C LYS A 297 -23.80 -2.55 -17.76
N GLY A 298 -23.07 -2.87 -18.83
CA GLY A 298 -22.84 -1.93 -19.94
C GLY A 298 -21.53 -2.21 -20.68
N LYS A 299 -21.21 -1.42 -21.71
CA LYS A 299 -19.95 -1.55 -22.45
C LYS A 299 -18.85 -0.82 -21.67
N ARG A 300 -17.62 -1.36 -21.66
CA ARG A 300 -16.49 -0.75 -20.91
C ARG A 300 -16.20 0.71 -21.28
N LYS A 301 -16.65 1.17 -22.45
CA LYS A 301 -16.52 2.56 -22.90
C LYS A 301 -17.46 3.56 -22.21
N GLU A 302 -18.46 3.13 -21.46
CA GLU A 302 -19.35 4.01 -20.67
C GLU A 302 -18.80 4.29 -19.25
N LEU A 303 -18.15 3.31 -18.61
CA LEU A 303 -17.71 3.41 -17.20
C LEU A 303 -16.61 4.47 -16.96
N PRO A 304 -16.39 4.99 -15.73
CA PRO A 304 -15.29 5.92 -15.45
C PRO A 304 -13.89 5.33 -15.76
N ASN A 305 -12.98 6.15 -16.29
CA ASN A 305 -11.62 5.73 -16.72
C ASN A 305 -10.80 5.06 -15.58
N SER A 306 -11.02 5.51 -14.33
CA SER A 306 -10.48 4.86 -13.13
C SER A 306 -10.94 3.40 -12.98
N LEU A 307 -12.24 3.14 -13.19
CA LEU A 307 -12.83 1.81 -13.06
C LEU A 307 -12.48 0.91 -14.26
N ARG A 308 -12.42 1.47 -15.49
CA ARG A 308 -11.92 0.74 -16.67
C ARG A 308 -10.55 0.12 -16.38
N ARG A 309 -9.60 0.93 -15.89
CA ARG A 309 -8.25 0.51 -15.52
C ARG A 309 -8.21 -0.55 -14.41
N GLN A 310 -9.19 -0.56 -13.51
CA GLN A 310 -9.31 -1.61 -12.49
C GLN A 310 -9.79 -2.94 -13.11
N LEU A 311 -10.82 -2.90 -13.96
CA LEU A 311 -11.33 -4.07 -14.68
C LEU A 311 -10.29 -4.66 -15.63
N ASP A 312 -9.58 -3.82 -16.39
CA ASP A 312 -8.52 -4.24 -17.31
C ASP A 312 -7.32 -4.85 -16.58
N LYS A 313 -7.04 -4.40 -15.33
CA LYS A 313 -6.03 -5.03 -14.46
C LYS A 313 -6.51 -6.39 -13.95
N GLN A 314 -7.74 -6.48 -13.44
CA GLN A 314 -8.33 -7.74 -12.97
C GLN A 314 -8.37 -8.80 -14.09
N GLN A 315 -8.74 -8.41 -15.32
CA GLN A 315 -8.71 -9.31 -16.47
C GLN A 315 -7.29 -9.83 -16.77
N LYS A 316 -6.26 -8.98 -16.69
CA LYS A 316 -4.87 -9.43 -16.89
C LYS A 316 -4.43 -10.41 -15.79
N GLU A 317 -4.76 -10.12 -14.54
CA GLU A 317 -4.46 -11.01 -13.40
C GLU A 317 -5.15 -12.38 -13.55
N ILE A 318 -6.40 -12.42 -14.04
CA ILE A 318 -7.13 -13.66 -14.35
C ILE A 318 -6.49 -14.40 -15.53
N ILE A 319 -6.13 -13.72 -16.61
CA ILE A 319 -5.46 -14.33 -17.78
C ILE A 319 -4.09 -14.91 -17.39
N GLU A 320 -3.32 -14.22 -16.56
CA GLU A 320 -2.04 -14.74 -16.04
C GLU A 320 -2.23 -15.95 -15.12
N ALA A 321 -3.24 -15.93 -14.25
CA ALA A 321 -3.57 -17.08 -13.40
C ALA A 321 -3.99 -18.29 -14.25
N TYR A 322 -4.86 -18.09 -15.25
CA TYR A 322 -5.29 -19.13 -16.17
C TYR A 322 -4.10 -19.69 -16.99
N LYS A 323 -3.20 -18.84 -17.49
CA LYS A 323 -1.96 -19.27 -18.15
C LYS A 323 -1.08 -20.13 -17.24
N LYS A 324 -0.91 -19.75 -15.97
CA LYS A 324 -0.15 -20.53 -14.97
C LYS A 324 -0.79 -21.90 -14.71
N ILE A 325 -2.12 -21.95 -14.56
CA ILE A 325 -2.88 -23.20 -14.39
C ILE A 325 -2.77 -24.10 -15.64
N LYS A 326 -2.86 -23.52 -16.83
CA LYS A 326 -2.68 -24.27 -18.10
C LYS A 326 -1.26 -24.81 -18.26
N LEU A 327 -0.22 -24.02 -17.96
CA LEU A 327 1.16 -24.49 -17.93
C LEU A 327 1.36 -25.62 -16.92
N GLN A 328 0.76 -25.52 -15.72
CA GLN A 328 0.78 -26.59 -14.72
C GLN A 328 0.02 -27.86 -15.16
N LYS A 329 -0.99 -27.75 -16.04
CA LYS A 329 -1.70 -28.91 -16.61
C LYS A 329 -0.92 -29.61 -17.73
N TYR A 330 -0.05 -28.90 -18.47
CA TYR A 330 0.84 -29.47 -19.50
C TYR A 330 2.28 -29.73 -19.00
N SER A 331 2.54 -29.53 -17.71
CA SER A 331 3.80 -29.86 -17.02
C SER A 331 3.68 -31.16 -16.19
N LYS A 332 2.67 -31.96 -16.52
CA LYS A 332 2.44 -33.35 -16.13
C LYS A 332 2.10 -34.13 -17.39
#